data_AF-A0A1S3DSX3-F1
#
_entry.id   AF-A0A1S3DSX3-F1
#
_cell.length_a   1.000
_cell.length_b   1.000
_cell.length_c   1.000
_cell.angle_alpha   90.00
_cell.angle_beta   90.00
_cell.angle_gamma   90.00
#
_symmetry.space_group_name_H-M   'P 1'
#
loop_
_entity.id
_entity.type
_entity.pdbx_description
1 polymer ?
#
loop_
_entity_poly.entity_id
_entity_poly.type
_entity_poly.pdbx_seq_one_letter_code
_entity_poly.pdbx_strand_id
1 'polypeptide(L)'
;MNYEEDKHEQIQRIIVKDILQPGIKGISKPVLRIVDSVLVDSTSGENGVSLDVLPAVQRWTKSPEHNHGLLIEVTNRDGVLLDRNIRPLVVMKRDQEEYNDLEWTSLEPILFLYSDD
;
A
#
# COMPACT_ATOMS: atom_id res chain seq x y z
N MET A 1 -8.99 33.31 -3.98
CA MET A 1 -8.11 32.13 -4.08
C MET A 1 -7.45 31.98 -2.73
N ASN A 2 -7.89 31.01 -1.93
CA ASN A 2 -7.43 30.78 -0.56
C ASN A 2 -6.21 29.84 -0.59
N TYR A 3 -5.02 30.43 -0.51
CA TYR A 3 -3.74 29.69 -0.54
C TYR A 3 -3.56 28.67 0.58
N GLU A 4 -4.32 28.77 1.67
CA GLU A 4 -4.24 27.85 2.81
C GLU A 4 -5.04 26.56 2.56
N GLU A 5 -6.20 26.61 1.88
CA GLU A 5 -7.04 25.42 1.61
C GLU A 5 -6.34 24.43 0.65
N ASP A 6 -5.69 24.93 -0.39
CA ASP A 6 -4.99 24.10 -1.40
C ASP A 6 -3.79 23.33 -0.81
N LYS A 7 -3.17 23.83 0.26
CA LYS A 7 -2.06 23.14 0.95
C LYS A 7 -2.51 21.88 1.69
N HIS A 8 -3.76 21.82 2.14
CA HIS A 8 -4.28 20.66 2.86
C HIS A 8 -4.58 19.47 1.92
N GLU A 9 -4.86 19.73 0.64
CA GLU A 9 -5.05 18.67 -0.37
C GLU A 9 -3.73 18.03 -0.83
N GLN A 10 -2.60 18.69 -0.57
CA GLN A 10 -1.27 18.26 -1.02
C GLN A 10 -0.59 17.29 -0.04
N ILE A 11 -0.98 17.31 1.24
CA ILE A 11 -0.48 16.35 2.23
C ILE A 11 -1.39 15.12 2.25
N GLN A 12 -0.81 13.98 1.92
CA GLN A 12 -1.49 12.69 1.93
C GLN A 12 -0.95 11.82 3.06
N ARG A 13 -1.82 11.02 3.65
CA ARG A 13 -1.46 9.97 4.58
C ARG A 13 -1.60 8.63 3.90
N ILE A 14 -0.51 7.88 3.88
CA ILE A 14 -0.47 6.49 3.46
C ILE A 14 -0.51 5.62 4.72
N ILE A 15 -1.36 4.60 4.70
CA ILE A 15 -1.46 3.60 5.76
C ILE A 15 -1.28 2.24 5.10
N VAL A 16 -0.32 1.46 5.60
CA VAL A 16 -0.05 0.10 5.14
C VAL A 16 -0.57 -0.86 6.18
N LYS A 17 -1.37 -1.83 5.73
CA LYS A 17 -1.98 -2.84 6.59
C LYS A 17 -1.64 -4.23 6.09
N ASP A 18 -1.14 -5.06 6.97
CA ASP A 18 -0.98 -6.49 6.76
C ASP A 18 -2.33 -7.21 6.85
N ILE A 19 -2.66 -8.02 5.84
CA ILE A 19 -3.89 -8.82 5.82
C ILE A 19 -3.62 -10.10 6.61
N LEU A 20 -4.12 -10.13 7.85
CA LEU A 20 -4.00 -11.30 8.72
C LEU A 20 -5.01 -12.38 8.35
N GLN A 21 -6.21 -11.96 7.94
CA GLN A 21 -7.27 -12.86 7.49
C GLN A 21 -8.08 -12.17 6.38
N PRO A 22 -8.25 -12.81 5.20
CA PRO A 22 -9.11 -12.29 4.15
C PRO A 22 -10.58 -12.22 4.58
N GLY A 23 -11.26 -11.16 4.18
CA GLY A 23 -12.72 -11.06 4.33
C GLY A 23 -13.44 -11.83 3.22
N ILE A 24 -14.65 -12.30 3.52
CA ILE A 24 -15.53 -12.93 2.52
C ILE A 24 -16.63 -11.93 2.18
N LYS A 25 -16.78 -11.61 0.88
CA LYS A 25 -17.77 -10.63 0.40
C LYS A 25 -19.18 -10.96 0.91
N GLY A 26 -19.78 -10.02 1.64
CA GLY A 26 -21.12 -10.17 2.21
C GLY A 26 -21.21 -11.02 3.49
N ILE A 27 -20.10 -11.61 3.95
CA ILE A 27 -20.06 -12.51 5.12
C ILE A 27 -19.17 -11.93 6.23
N SER A 28 -17.92 -11.58 5.92
CA SER A 28 -16.95 -11.13 6.92
C SER A 28 -16.06 -10.00 6.41
N LYS A 29 -15.66 -9.12 7.33
CA LYS A 29 -14.62 -8.11 7.07
C LYS A 29 -13.24 -8.75 7.23
N PRO A 30 -12.21 -8.28 6.49
CA PRO A 30 -10.84 -8.73 6.69
C PRO A 30 -10.33 -8.33 8.09
N VAL A 31 -9.44 -9.15 8.64
CA VAL A 31 -8.66 -8.80 9.82
C VAL A 31 -7.35 -8.18 9.35
N LEU A 32 -7.12 -6.94 9.76
CA LEU A 32 -6.03 -6.09 9.28
C LEU A 32 -5.16 -5.65 10.46
N ARG A 33 -3.86 -5.55 10.24
CA ARG A 33 -2.89 -4.98 11.19
C ARG A 33 -2.13 -3.86 10.53
N ILE A 34 -2.16 -2.64 11.08
CA ILE A 34 -1.32 -1.56 10.58
C ILE A 34 0.15 -1.95 10.79
N VAL A 35 0.96 -1.83 9.73
CA VAL A 35 2.40 -2.07 9.78
C VAL A 35 3.20 -0.79 9.60
N ASP A 36 2.69 0.16 8.82
CA ASP A 36 3.31 1.47 8.64
C ASP A 36 2.27 2.57 8.38
N SER A 37 2.62 3.82 8.70
CA SER A 37 1.88 5.00 8.26
C SER A 37 2.81 6.19 8.10
N VAL A 38 2.75 6.81 6.92
CA VAL A 38 3.60 7.95 6.56
C VAL A 38 2.76 9.11 6.01
N LEU A 39 3.22 10.33 6.23
CA LEU A 39 2.70 11.52 5.56
C LEU A 39 3.61 11.85 4.39
N VAL A 40 3.04 12.06 3.22
CA VAL A 40 3.75 12.46 2.01
C VAL A 40 3.20 13.79 1.50
N ASP A 41 4.10 14.65 1.03
CA ASP A 41 3.74 15.87 0.31
C ASP A 41 3.78 15.55 -1.18
N SER A 42 2.63 15.57 -1.84
CA SER A 42 2.53 15.25 -3.27
C SER A 42 3.19 16.30 -4.18
N THR A 43 3.59 17.45 -3.63
CA THR A 43 4.25 18.53 -4.37
C THR A 43 5.77 18.55 -4.25
N SER A 44 6.35 17.70 -3.40
CA SER A 44 7.81 17.64 -3.17
C SER A 44 8.61 17.23 -4.41
N GLY A 45 7.95 16.70 -5.45
CA GLY A 45 8.59 16.17 -6.65
C GLY A 45 9.21 14.79 -6.44
N GLU A 46 8.97 14.15 -5.29
CA GLU A 46 9.40 12.78 -5.02
C GLU A 46 8.51 11.78 -5.77
N ASN A 47 9.13 10.92 -6.57
CA ASN A 47 8.42 9.98 -7.45
C ASN A 47 8.09 8.62 -6.76
N GLY A 48 8.16 8.55 -5.43
CA GLY A 48 7.90 7.30 -4.71
C GLY A 48 8.00 7.45 -3.20
N VAL A 49 7.55 6.42 -2.48
CA VAL A 49 7.55 6.36 -1.01
C VAL A 49 8.15 5.03 -0.54
N SER A 50 9.01 5.09 0.47
CA SER A 50 9.50 3.90 1.17
C SER A 50 8.61 3.62 2.38
N LEU A 51 8.22 2.36 2.52
CA LEU A 51 7.31 1.90 3.56
C LEU A 51 7.94 0.71 4.30
N ASP A 52 7.96 0.75 5.63
CA ASP A 52 8.48 -0.36 6.42
C ASP A 52 7.43 -1.47 6.54
N VAL A 53 7.67 -2.56 5.80
CA VAL A 53 6.80 -3.74 5.79
C VAL A 53 7.48 -4.96 6.41
N LEU A 54 8.63 -4.78 7.06
CA LEU A 54 9.39 -5.87 7.68
C LEU A 54 8.55 -6.73 8.64
N PRO A 55 7.65 -6.16 9.48
CA PRO A 55 6.80 -6.97 10.37
C PRO A 55 5.81 -7.90 9.65
N ALA A 56 5.41 -7.56 8.42
CA ALA A 56 4.58 -8.42 7.58
C ALA A 56 5.45 -9.50 6.92
N VAL A 57 6.59 -9.12 6.34
CA VAL A 57 7.51 -10.06 5.68
C VAL A 57 8.01 -11.12 6.65
N GLN A 58 8.45 -10.76 7.86
CA GLN A 58 8.87 -11.71 8.89
C GLN A 58 7.77 -12.73 9.23
N ARG A 59 6.50 -12.30 9.22
CA ARG A 59 5.36 -13.20 9.45
C ARG A 59 5.17 -14.15 8.27
N TRP A 60 5.23 -13.64 7.05
CA TRP A 60 5.13 -14.45 5.85
C TRP A 60 6.26 -15.47 5.74
N THR A 61 7.49 -15.11 6.11
CA THR A 61 8.62 -16.06 6.14
C THR A 61 8.39 -17.20 7.13
N LYS A 62 7.79 -16.92 8.29
CA LYS A 62 7.48 -17.94 9.30
C LYS A 62 6.28 -18.82 8.92
N SER A 63 5.32 -18.26 8.18
CA SER A 63 4.07 -18.92 7.81
C SER A 63 3.62 -18.48 6.40
N PRO A 64 4.25 -19.01 5.34
CA PRO A 64 4.02 -18.57 3.95
C PRO A 64 2.57 -18.73 3.50
N GLU A 65 1.87 -19.75 3.98
CA GLU A 65 0.46 -20.03 3.73
C GLU A 65 -0.49 -18.94 4.28
N HIS A 66 0.01 -18.13 5.21
CA HIS A 66 -0.70 -16.98 5.76
C HIS A 66 -0.28 -15.65 5.12
N ASN A 67 0.47 -15.68 4.01
CA ASN A 67 0.71 -14.48 3.21
C ASN A 67 -0.56 -14.14 2.40
N HIS A 68 -1.33 -13.18 2.90
CA HIS A 68 -2.52 -12.66 2.22
C HIS A 68 -2.28 -11.28 1.61
N GLY A 69 -1.04 -10.79 1.61
CA GLY A 69 -0.64 -9.50 1.07
C GLY A 69 -0.87 -8.31 2.00
N LEU A 70 -0.68 -7.12 1.44
CA LEU A 70 -0.85 -5.83 2.11
C LEU A 70 -2.04 -5.07 1.50
N LEU A 71 -2.69 -4.27 2.31
CA LEU A 71 -3.68 -3.27 1.91
C LEU A 71 -3.08 -1.89 2.12
N ILE A 72 -3.06 -1.07 1.08
CA ILE A 72 -2.59 0.32 1.12
C ILE A 72 -3.80 1.23 1.04
N GLU A 73 -3.93 2.12 2.02
CA GLU A 73 -4.95 3.18 2.02
C GLU A 73 -4.26 4.54 1.91
N VAL A 74 -4.74 5.37 0.98
CA VAL A 74 -4.27 6.75 0.81
C VAL A 74 -5.42 7.69 1.15
N THR A 75 -5.17 8.57 2.10
CA THR A 75 -6.12 9.56 2.61
C THR A 75 -5.51 10.96 2.51
N ASN A 76 -6.32 12.01 2.50
CA ASN A 76 -5.82 13.35 2.75
C ASN A 76 -5.37 13.46 4.21
N ARG A 77 -4.76 14.59 4.58
CA ARG A 77 -4.34 14.87 5.95
C ARG A 77 -5.46 14.68 6.99
N ASP A 78 -6.70 14.99 6.62
CA ASP A 78 -7.89 14.92 7.48
C ASP A 78 -8.54 13.52 7.54
N GLY A 79 -7.92 12.51 6.92
CA GLY A 79 -8.38 11.12 6.95
C GLY A 79 -9.52 10.81 5.98
N VAL A 80 -9.82 11.71 5.05
CA VAL A 80 -10.77 11.48 3.95
C VAL A 80 -10.04 10.73 2.84
N LEU A 81 -10.61 9.61 2.38
CA LEU A 81 -10.09 8.85 1.25
C LEU A 81 -10.09 9.72 -0.01
N LEU A 82 -8.94 9.79 -0.69
CA LEU A 82 -8.70 10.74 -1.80
C LEU A 82 -9.45 10.42 -3.09
N ASP A 83 -10.02 9.22 -3.22
CA ASP A 83 -11.09 8.96 -4.18
C ASP A 83 -11.80 7.67 -3.76
N ARG A 84 -13.14 7.63 -3.77
CA ARG A 84 -13.90 6.39 -3.51
C ARG A 84 -13.98 5.50 -4.75
N ASN A 85 -13.70 6.07 -5.93
CA ASN A 85 -13.75 5.38 -7.21
C ASN A 85 -12.39 4.86 -7.69
N ILE A 86 -11.28 5.41 -7.19
CA ILE A 86 -9.95 4.86 -7.44
C ILE A 86 -9.63 3.91 -6.30
N ARG A 87 -9.75 2.61 -6.57
CA ARG A 87 -9.06 1.59 -5.78
C ARG A 87 -7.70 1.43 -6.45
N PRO A 88 -6.62 2.10 -6.00
CA PRO A 88 -5.31 1.77 -6.53
C PRO A 88 -5.00 0.35 -6.06
N LEU A 89 -5.34 -0.63 -6.89
CA LEU A 89 -5.01 -2.02 -6.64
C LEU A 89 -3.51 -2.14 -6.92
N VAL A 90 -2.73 -1.99 -5.87
CA VAL A 90 -1.29 -2.21 -5.92
C VAL A 90 -1.06 -3.72 -5.84
N VAL A 91 -0.89 -4.37 -6.99
CA VAL A 91 -0.55 -5.79 -7.06
C VAL A 91 0.97 -5.92 -7.11
N MET A 92 1.52 -6.70 -6.19
CA MET A 92 2.92 -7.10 -6.24
C MET A 92 3.06 -8.32 -7.14
N LYS A 93 4.01 -8.29 -8.09
CA LYS A 93 4.34 -9.45 -8.93
C LYS A 93 4.81 -10.61 -8.05
N ARG A 94 4.27 -11.81 -8.32
CA ARG A 94 4.56 -13.03 -7.56
C ARG A 94 5.66 -13.89 -8.18
N ASP A 95 5.92 -13.68 -9.46
CA ASP A 95 6.87 -14.44 -10.27
C ASP A 95 7.60 -13.50 -11.24
N GLN A 96 8.88 -13.78 -11.50
CA GLN A 96 9.67 -13.09 -12.53
C GLN A 96 9.35 -13.61 -13.94
N GLU A 97 8.77 -14.81 -14.06
CA GLU A 97 8.48 -15.47 -15.35
C GLU A 97 7.07 -15.18 -15.90
N GLU A 98 6.25 -14.38 -15.20
CA GLU A 98 4.88 -14.05 -15.62
C GLU A 98 4.88 -13.00 -16.77
N TYR A 99 5.42 -13.39 -17.93
CA TYR A 99 5.43 -12.64 -19.18
C TYR A 99 4.04 -12.68 -19.86
N ASN A 100 3.12 -11.85 -19.38
CA ASN A 100 1.99 -11.38 -20.21
C ASN A 100 1.96 -9.85 -20.13
N ASP A 101 2.78 -9.23 -20.98
CA ASP A 101 3.24 -7.84 -20.95
C ASP A 101 2.22 -6.78 -21.41
N LEU A 102 0.96 -7.12 -21.66
CA LEU A 102 0.09 -6.21 -22.42
C LEU A 102 -0.78 -5.24 -21.61
N GLU A 103 -0.85 -5.33 -20.27
CA GLU A 103 -1.65 -4.38 -19.45
C GLU A 103 -1.03 -4.01 -18.09
N TRP A 104 0.29 -4.10 -17.92
CA TRP A 104 0.93 -3.68 -16.66
C TRP A 104 1.27 -2.18 -16.70
N THR A 105 0.56 -1.39 -15.88
CA THR A 105 0.74 0.07 -15.76
C THR A 105 2.14 0.44 -15.26
N SER A 106 2.70 1.54 -15.78
CA SER A 106 4.09 2.02 -15.58
C SER A 106 4.55 2.35 -14.14
N LEU A 107 3.78 2.00 -13.11
CA LEU A 107 4.10 2.23 -11.70
C LEU A 107 4.10 0.88 -10.97
N GLU A 108 5.25 0.21 -10.96
CA GLU A 108 5.42 -1.08 -10.30
C GLU A 108 5.89 -0.89 -8.84
N PRO A 109 5.16 -1.44 -7.85
CA PRO A 109 5.64 -1.47 -6.47
C PRO A 109 6.81 -2.45 -6.32
N ILE A 110 7.91 -2.01 -5.70
CA ILE A 110 9.10 -2.84 -5.48
C ILE A 110 9.26 -3.10 -3.97
N LEU A 111 9.40 -4.38 -3.60
CA LEU A 111 9.75 -4.78 -2.24
C LEU A 111 11.25 -5.07 -2.18
N PHE A 112 11.97 -4.32 -1.35
CA PHE A 112 13.34 -4.65 -0.99
C PHE A 112 13.35 -5.47 0.30
N LEU A 113 13.93 -6.66 0.25
CA LEU A 113 14.18 -7.48 1.43
C LEU A 113 15.70 -7.63 1.60
N TYR A 114 16.20 -7.22 2.76
CA TYR A 114 17.58 -7.45 3.16
C TYR A 114 17.59 -8.54 4.23
N SER A 115 18.18 -9.69 3.94
CA SER A 115 18.49 -10.76 4.90
C SER A 115 20.01 -10.88 5.07
N ASP A 116 20.44 -11.26 6.27
CA ASP A 116 21.82 -11.67 6.54
C ASP A 116 21.84 -13.20 6.33
N ASP A 117 22.49 -13.66 5.25
CA ASP A 117 22.60 -15.09 4.88
C ASP A 117 23.65 -15.83 5.72
#